data_AF-A0A1W1CVN4-F1
#
_entry.id   AF-A0A1W1CVN4-F1
#
_cell.length_a   1.000
_cell.length_b   1.000
_cell.length_c   1.000
_cell.angle_alpha   90.00
_cell.angle_beta   90.00
_cell.angle_gamma   90.00
#
_symmetry.space_group_name_H-M   'P 1'
#
loop_
_entity.id
_entity.type
_entity.pdbx_description
1 polymer ?
#
loop_
_entity_poly.entity_id
_entity_poly.type
_entity_poly.pdbx_seq_one_letter_code
_entity_poly.pdbx_strand_id
1 'polypeptide(L)' 'MSEKKEKAVALKYDSESGQAPKVTAKGEGFTAANIIKIAKLHDIPIKKDEAIAEVFSYVYKLTQEKK' A
#
# COMPACT_ATOMS: atom_id res chain seq x y z
N MET A 1 -24.25 0.90 -9.45
CA MET A 1 -23.59 0.69 -8.14
C MET A 1 -22.11 0.57 -8.41
N SER A 2 -21.30 1.53 -7.94
CA SER A 2 -19.85 1.53 -8.17
C SER A 2 -19.22 0.48 -7.25
N GLU A 3 -18.83 -0.68 -7.80
CA GLU A 3 -18.08 -1.69 -7.03
C GLU A 3 -16.79 -1.06 -6.50
N LYS A 4 -16.73 -0.84 -5.18
CA LYS A 4 -15.51 -0.45 -4.48
C LYS A 4 -14.52 -1.61 -4.60
N LYS A 5 -13.63 -1.55 -5.60
CA LYS A 5 -12.56 -2.53 -5.75
C LYS A 5 -11.62 -2.43 -4.56
N GLU A 6 -11.37 -3.55 -3.89
CA GLU A 6 -10.40 -3.62 -2.79
C GLU A 6 -9.03 -3.15 -3.29
N LYS A 7 -8.33 -2.35 -2.51
CA LYS A 7 -7.00 -1.83 -2.85
C LYS A 7 -6.02 -2.24 -1.76
N ALA A 8 -4.82 -2.63 -2.17
CA ALA A 8 -3.72 -2.93 -1.26
C ALA A 8 -2.43 -2.28 -1.75
N VAL A 9 -1.63 -1.82 -0.80
CA VAL A 9 -0.31 -1.24 -1.03
C VAL A 9 0.66 -1.85 -0.03
N ALA A 10 1.78 -2.37 -0.53
CA ALA A 10 2.88 -2.87 0.27
C ALA A 10 3.94 -1.77 0.42
N LEU A 11 4.35 -1.53 1.66
CA LEU A 11 5.34 -0.53 2.02
C LEU A 11 6.55 -1.22 2.63
N LYS A 12 7.74 -0.81 2.20
CA LYS A 12 8.99 -1.14 2.86
C LYS A 12 9.53 0.11 3.53
N TYR A 13 9.71 0.05 4.84
CA TYR A 13 10.25 1.14 5.63
C TYR A 13 11.47 0.63 6.39
N ASP A 14 12.53 1.43 6.37
CA ASP A 14 13.74 1.20 7.16
C ASP A 14 13.87 2.35 8.15
N SER A 15 13.54 2.07 9.41
CA SER A 15 13.51 3.06 10.48
C SER A 15 14.90 3.54 10.91
N GLU A 16 15.95 2.78 10.64
CA GLU A 16 17.32 3.14 11.05
C GLU A 16 17.97 4.10 10.07
N SER A 17 17.67 3.95 8.78
CA SER A 17 18.26 4.78 7.73
C SER A 17 17.68 6.20 7.63
N GLY A 18 16.59 6.49 8.33
CA GLY A 18 15.84 7.75 8.18
C GLY A 18 15.23 7.98 6.80
N GLN A 19 15.27 6.98 5.90
CA GLN A 19 14.67 7.09 4.57
C GLN A 19 13.15 6.99 4.62
N ALA A 20 12.49 7.79 3.79
CA ALA A 20 11.05 7.68 3.61
C ALA A 20 10.64 6.27 3.16
N PRO A 21 9.47 5.76 3.63
CA PRO A 21 8.97 4.44 3.23
C PRO A 21 8.77 4.37 1.73
N LYS A 22 9.18 3.25 1.13
CA LYS A 22 9.07 3.00 -0.30
C LYS A 22 7.92 2.05 -0.58
N VAL A 23 7.10 2.38 -1.57
CA VAL A 23 6.07 1.48 -2.08
C VAL A 23 6.75 0.37 -2.88
N THR A 24 6.55 -0.88 -2.47
CA THR A 24 7.12 -2.05 -3.15
C THR A 24 6.10 -2.75 -4.04
N ALA A 25 4.80 -2.65 -3.71
CA ALA A 25 3.72 -3.17 -4.55
C ALA A 25 2.44 -2.35 -4.35
N LYS A 26 1.61 -2.28 -5.39
CA LYS A 26 0.25 -1.73 -5.31
C LYS A 26 -0.67 -2.55 -6.22
N GLY A 27 -1.92 -2.74 -5.81
CA GLY A 27 -2.87 -3.54 -6.57
C GLY A 27 -4.32 -3.30 -6.18
N GLU A 28 -5.21 -3.71 -7.08
CA GLU A 28 -6.67 -3.57 -6.94
C GLU A 28 -7.34 -4.92 -7.20
N GLY A 29 -8.50 -5.17 -6.59
CA GLY A 29 -9.28 -6.39 -6.74
C GLY A 29 -8.46 -7.66 -6.49
N PHE A 30 -8.32 -8.50 -7.51
CA PHE A 30 -7.56 -9.76 -7.42
C PHE A 30 -6.10 -9.54 -7.02
N THR A 31 -5.45 -8.49 -7.54
CA THR A 31 -4.06 -8.18 -7.19
C THR A 31 -3.95 -7.76 -5.73
N ALA A 32 -4.93 -7.01 -5.21
CA ALA A 32 -4.97 -6.64 -3.80
C ALA A 32 -5.09 -7.87 -2.89
N ALA A 33 -5.96 -8.82 -3.26
CA ALA A 33 -6.12 -10.08 -2.54
C ALA A 33 -4.81 -10.90 -2.52
N ASN A 34 -4.08 -10.95 -3.64
CA ASN A 34 -2.78 -11.62 -3.69
C ASN A 34 -1.71 -10.94 -2.83
N ILE A 35 -1.65 -9.61 -2.82
CA ILE A 35 -0.72 -8.86 -1.95
C ILE A 35 -0.99 -9.21 -0.48
N ILE A 36 -2.26 -9.21 -0.06
CA ILE A 36 -2.66 -9.58 1.31
C ILE A 36 -2.29 -11.03 1.62
N LYS A 37 -2.51 -11.95 0.67
CA LYS A 37 -2.19 -13.38 0.83
C LYS A 37 -0.69 -13.60 1.05
N ILE A 38 0.16 -12.95 0.26
CA ILE A 38 1.61 -13.02 0.39
C ILE A 38 2.05 -12.41 1.72
N ALA A 39 1.49 -11.26 2.10
CA ALA A 39 1.80 -10.63 3.38
C ALA A 39 1.50 -11.56 4.57
N LYS A 40 0.34 -12.26 4.56
CA LYS A 40 0.02 -13.27 5.59
C LYS A 40 0.98 -14.46 5.59
N LEU A 41 1.40 -14.92 4.41
CA LEU A 41 2.32 -16.06 4.29
C LEU A 41 3.70 -15.75 4.89
N HIS A 42 4.15 -14.51 4.77
CA HIS A 42 5.44 -14.03 5.24
C HIS A 42 5.38 -13.33 6.61
N ASP A 43 4.26 -13.44 7.33
CA ASP A 43 4.02 -12.79 8.63
C ASP A 43 4.28 -11.27 8.60
N ILE A 44 4.00 -10.63 7.47
CA ILE A 44 4.12 -9.18 7.31
C ILE A 44 2.89 -8.53 7.96
N PRO A 45 3.06 -7.53 8.84
CA PRO A 45 1.94 -6.87 9.50
C PRO A 45 1.02 -6.18 8.48
N ILE A 46 -0.27 -6.50 8.54
CA ILE A 46 -1.30 -5.97 7.64
C ILE A 46 -2.20 -5.02 8.42
N LYS A 47 -2.25 -3.75 8.00
CA LYS A 47 -3.15 -2.76 8.57
C LYS A 47 -4.32 -2.49 7.61
N LYS A 48 -5.53 -2.90 8.00
CA LYS A 48 -6.76 -2.66 7.24
C LYS A 48 -7.40 -1.37 7.75
N ASP A 49 -7.05 -0.25 7.13
CA ASP A 49 -7.68 1.04 7.41
C ASP A 49 -8.22 1.62 6.09
N GLU A 50 -9.54 1.71 5.97
CA GLU A 50 -10.20 2.28 4.79
C GLU A 50 -9.75 3.73 4.51
N ALA A 51 -9.44 4.49 5.56
CA ALA A 51 -8.93 5.86 5.46
C ALA A 51 -7.44 5.93 5.09
N ILE A 52 -6.63 4.98 5.54
CA ILE A 52 -5.17 5.03 5.41
C ILE A 52 -4.72 4.64 4.00
N ALA A 53 -5.38 3.68 3.36
CA ALA A 53 -5.07 3.32 1.97
C ALA A 53 -5.28 4.50 1.01
N GLU A 54 -6.31 5.30 1.24
CA GLU A 54 -6.58 6.52 0.47
C GLU A 54 -5.56 7.63 0.74
N VAL A 55 -5.23 7.89 2.01
CA VAL A 55 -4.25 8.90 2.39
C VAL A 55 -2.86 8.56 1.85
N PHE A 56 -2.40 7.30 1.95
CA PHE A 56 -1.11 6.92 1.35
C PHE A 56 -1.14 6.94 -0.18
N SER A 57 -2.26 6.55 -0.81
CA SER A 57 -2.42 6.69 -2.26
C SER A 57 -2.37 8.17 -2.70
N TYR A 58 -2.87 9.09 -1.89
CA TYR A 58 -2.87 10.51 -2.16
C TYR A 58 -1.50 11.15 -1.94
N VAL A 59 -0.85 10.83 -0.81
CA VAL A 59 0.51 11.29 -0.50
C VAL A 59 1.50 10.84 -1.58
N TYR A 60 1.37 9.62 -2.09
CA TYR A 60 2.22 9.13 -3.19
C TYR A 60 2.00 9.90 -4.50
N LYS A 61 0.76 10.34 -4.77
CA LYS A 61 0.42 11.12 -5.97
C LYS A 61 1.13 12.49 -5.94
N LEU A 62 1.15 13.13 -4.78
CA LEU A 62 1.79 14.43 -4.58
C LEU A 62 3.32 14.38 -4.62
N THR A 63 3.93 13.22 -4.35
CA THR A 63 5.40 13.07 -4.48
C THR A 63 5.88 12.84 -5.92
N GLN A 64 4.98 12.56 -6.87
CA GLN A 64 5.33 12.23 -8.27
C GLN A 64 5.19 13.41 -9.25
N GLU A 65 4.74 14.59 -8.81
CA GLU A 65 4.55 15.78 -9.68
C GLU A 65 5.72 16.79 -9.65
N LYS A 66 6.80 16.51 -8.92
CA LYS A 66 8.04 17.33 -9.01
C LYS A 66 9.11 16.64 -9.87
N LYS A 67 8.78 16.38 -11.12
CA LYS A 67 9.79 16.18 -12.16
C LYS A 67 9.79 17.39 -13.08
#